data_AF-A0A177LZR8-F1
#
_entry.id   AF-A0A177LZR8-F1
#
_cell.length_a   1.000
_cell.length_b   1.000
_cell.length_c   1.000
_cell.angle_alpha   90.00
_cell.angle_beta   90.00
_cell.angle_gamma   90.00
#
_symmetry.space_group_name_H-M   'P 1'
#
loop_
_entity.id
_entity.type
_entity.pdbx_description
1 polymer ?
#
loop_
_entity_poly.entity_id
_entity_poly.type
_entity_poly.pdbx_seq_one_letter_code
_entity_poly.pdbx_strand_id
1 'polypeptide(L)'
;MPDLEDFLIKLEQDPVVALNEYNFKVDEESLDFVPGQIGIQDEYKQVDVTLVDEAQTIKLRAMTSGDSPRNSLRIWYLPWKRWDEVNQMSGVSGATLDNKGPGIFLTSQLTGCRFTIQYHSGDMTKATVLHLAGNYGENLKGAQARESVESEALTNVPTGGMLRRRYSIGRYSKNPKFFKLPVDGVRTYYDGEKATVLGVRGKDGKWKFFAQQYDRNDAFMKDQVKVL
;
A
#
# COMPACT_ATOMS: atom_id res chain seq x y z
N MET A 1 -9.37 24.93 10.80
CA MET A 1 -8.83 23.59 11.10
C MET A 1 -9.24 22.73 9.92
N PRO A 2 -8.35 22.01 9.23
CA PRO A 2 -8.78 21.17 8.14
C PRO A 2 -9.58 20.01 8.76
N ASP A 3 -10.87 19.94 8.46
CA ASP A 3 -11.70 18.85 8.96
C ASP A 3 -11.38 17.55 8.18
N LEU A 4 -11.72 16.39 8.76
CA LEU A 4 -11.54 15.09 8.11
C LEU A 4 -12.23 15.05 6.72
N GLU A 5 -13.38 15.72 6.61
CA GLU A 5 -14.17 15.77 5.38
C GLU A 5 -13.43 16.54 4.28
N ASP A 6 -12.80 17.67 4.59
CA ASP A 6 -11.99 18.51 3.70
C ASP A 6 -10.73 17.76 3.23
N PHE A 7 -10.02 17.08 4.14
CA PHE A 7 -8.92 16.21 3.73
C PHE A 7 -9.38 15.10 2.79
N LEU A 8 -10.47 14.41 3.10
CA LEU A 8 -11.01 13.33 2.27
C LEU A 8 -11.50 13.85 0.91
N ILE A 9 -12.18 15.00 0.87
CA ILE A 9 -12.64 15.66 -0.36
C ILE A 9 -11.44 15.99 -1.25
N LYS A 10 -10.37 16.56 -0.68
CA LYS A 10 -9.16 16.86 -1.46
C LYS A 10 -8.43 15.59 -1.87
N LEU A 11 -8.37 14.59 -1.00
CA LEU A 11 -7.76 13.29 -1.31
C LEU A 11 -8.49 12.63 -2.49
N GLU A 12 -9.80 12.79 -2.63
CA GLU A 12 -10.55 12.31 -3.79
C GLU A 12 -10.29 13.11 -5.08
N GLN A 13 -10.10 14.43 -4.96
CA GLN A 13 -9.93 15.35 -6.10
C GLN A 13 -8.51 15.33 -6.65
N ASP A 14 -7.53 15.56 -5.79
CA ASP A 14 -6.11 15.59 -6.08
C ASP A 14 -5.32 14.99 -4.90
N PRO A 15 -5.15 13.64 -4.90
CA PRO A 15 -4.41 12.95 -3.84
C PRO A 15 -2.99 13.48 -3.62
N VAL A 16 -2.31 13.92 -4.68
CA VAL A 16 -0.93 14.42 -4.56
C VAL A 16 -0.92 15.74 -3.81
N VAL A 17 -1.80 16.67 -4.19
CA VAL A 17 -1.95 17.95 -3.49
C VAL A 17 -2.39 17.73 -2.04
N ALA A 18 -3.38 16.87 -1.80
CA ALA A 18 -3.89 16.59 -0.45
C ALA A 18 -2.79 16.02 0.47
N LEU A 19 -2.03 15.02 0.01
CA LEU A 19 -0.96 14.43 0.83
C LEU A 19 0.15 15.43 1.15
N ASN A 20 0.49 16.30 0.19
CA ASN A 20 1.54 17.32 0.34
C ASN A 20 1.10 18.50 1.22
N GLU A 21 -0.12 19.01 1.03
CA GLU A 21 -0.65 20.16 1.75
C GLU A 21 -0.86 19.86 3.23
N TYR A 22 -1.33 18.65 3.55
CA TYR A 22 -1.67 18.23 4.92
C TYR A 22 -0.49 17.56 5.64
N ASN A 23 0.67 17.50 4.98
CA ASN A 23 1.86 16.79 5.46
C ASN A 23 1.51 15.41 6.00
N PHE A 24 0.75 14.64 5.22
CA PHE A 24 0.10 13.42 5.70
C PHE A 24 1.14 12.39 6.19
N LYS A 25 0.95 11.87 7.40
CA LYS A 25 1.78 10.82 7.99
C LYS A 25 0.93 9.62 8.41
N VAL A 26 1.58 8.46 8.43
CA VAL A 26 0.97 7.19 8.81
C VAL A 26 1.62 6.71 10.10
N ASP A 27 0.80 6.45 11.11
CA ASP A 27 1.22 5.78 12.34
C ASP A 27 1.19 4.26 12.16
N GLU A 28 2.20 3.74 11.48
CA GLU A 28 2.28 2.31 11.17
C GLU A 28 2.27 1.44 12.43
N GLU A 29 2.96 1.85 13.50
CA GLU A 29 2.99 1.11 14.76
C GLU A 29 1.58 0.93 15.34
N SER A 30 0.74 1.96 15.21
CA SER A 30 -0.65 1.85 15.63
C SER A 30 -1.52 0.99 14.70
N LEU A 31 -1.17 0.86 13.42
CA LEU A 31 -1.99 0.17 12.41
C LEU A 31 -1.63 -1.31 12.25
N ASP A 32 -0.38 -1.68 12.53
CA ASP A 32 0.04 -3.06 12.51
C ASP A 32 -0.72 -3.87 13.56
N PHE A 33 -1.29 -4.99 13.12
CA PHE A 33 -2.24 -5.77 13.90
C PHE A 33 -1.56 -6.38 15.13
N VAL A 34 -1.89 -5.86 16.31
CA VAL A 34 -1.50 -6.36 17.61
C VAL A 34 -2.73 -6.80 18.43
N PRO A 35 -2.59 -7.81 19.30
CA PRO A 35 -3.69 -8.26 20.14
C PRO A 35 -4.30 -7.13 20.98
N GLY A 36 -5.63 -7.08 21.03
CA GLY A 36 -6.38 -6.11 21.86
C GLY A 36 -6.70 -4.77 21.20
N GLN A 37 -6.24 -4.52 19.97
CA GLN A 37 -6.72 -3.40 19.16
C GLN A 37 -8.21 -3.54 18.83
N ILE A 38 -8.91 -2.41 18.78
CA ILE A 38 -10.32 -2.34 18.39
C ILE A 38 -10.45 -1.97 16.91
N GLY A 39 -11.58 -2.30 16.29
CA GLY A 39 -11.87 -1.88 14.92
C GLY A 39 -11.08 -2.62 13.83
N ILE A 40 -10.42 -3.73 14.16
CA ILE A 40 -9.72 -4.59 13.19
C ILE A 40 -10.63 -5.71 12.71
N GLN A 41 -10.62 -5.93 11.40
CA GLN A 41 -11.20 -7.10 10.73
C GLN A 41 -10.10 -7.73 9.87
N ASP A 42 -9.21 -8.50 10.50
CA ASP A 42 -8.01 -9.07 9.86
C ASP A 42 -8.38 -9.99 8.69
N GLU A 43 -9.48 -10.74 8.80
CA GLU A 43 -9.99 -11.60 7.74
C GLU A 43 -10.31 -10.84 6.44
N TYR A 44 -10.68 -9.56 6.57
CA TYR A 44 -10.95 -8.66 5.45
C TYR A 44 -9.81 -7.67 5.19
N LYS A 45 -8.74 -7.69 6.00
CA LYS A 45 -7.66 -6.70 5.94
C LYS A 45 -8.20 -5.27 6.06
N GLN A 46 -9.12 -5.06 7.00
CA GLN A 46 -9.72 -3.76 7.26
C GLN A 46 -9.44 -3.29 8.69
N VAL A 47 -9.31 -1.98 8.85
CA VAL A 47 -9.08 -1.34 10.15
C VAL A 47 -9.82 0.00 10.20
N ASP A 48 -10.42 0.29 11.34
CA ASP A 48 -10.97 1.61 11.65
C ASP A 48 -9.84 2.54 12.09
N VAL A 49 -9.75 3.70 11.44
CA VAL A 49 -8.68 4.69 11.64
C VAL A 49 -9.24 6.06 11.97
N THR A 50 -8.41 6.87 12.62
CA THR A 50 -8.70 8.24 13.00
C THR A 50 -7.58 9.15 12.51
N LEU A 51 -7.95 10.34 12.04
CA LEU A 51 -6.98 11.42 11.78
C LEU A 51 -6.78 12.26 13.04
N VAL A 52 -5.51 12.50 13.39
CA VAL A 52 -5.13 13.42 14.45
C VAL A 52 -4.24 14.53 13.90
N ASP A 53 -4.47 15.75 14.36
CA ASP A 53 -3.60 16.89 14.07
C ASP A 53 -2.52 16.96 15.15
N GLU A 54 -1.27 16.78 14.72
CA GLU A 54 -0.08 16.93 15.54
C GLU A 54 0.80 18.04 14.94
N ALA A 55 0.70 19.25 15.49
CA ALA A 55 1.54 20.38 15.13
C ALA A 55 1.60 20.66 13.61
N GLN A 56 0.43 20.82 12.97
CA GLN A 56 0.29 21.06 11.51
C GLN A 56 0.61 19.85 10.63
N THR A 57 0.60 18.66 11.22
CA THR A 57 0.75 17.38 10.50
C THR A 57 -0.50 16.56 10.74
N ILE A 58 -1.17 16.14 9.67
CA ILE A 58 -2.25 15.17 9.79
C ILE A 58 -1.66 13.76 9.84
N LYS A 59 -1.92 13.06 10.94
CA LYS A 59 -1.45 11.70 11.17
C LYS A 59 -2.64 10.74 11.20
N LEU A 60 -2.58 9.69 10.39
CA LEU A 60 -3.56 8.60 10.39
C LEU A 60 -3.08 7.49 11.31
N ARG A 61 -3.91 7.14 12.30
CA ARG A 61 -3.64 6.07 13.28
C ARG A 61 -4.83 5.14 13.43
N ALA A 62 -4.62 3.95 14.00
CA ALA A 62 -5.75 3.10 14.37
C ALA A 62 -6.66 3.78 15.41
N MET A 63 -7.94 3.45 15.33
CA MET A 63 -8.95 3.91 16.27
C MET A 63 -8.69 3.32 17.68
N THR A 64 -8.94 4.13 18.69
CA THR A 64 -8.88 3.77 20.11
C THR A 64 -10.23 3.97 20.77
N SER A 65 -10.41 3.44 21.99
CA SER A 65 -11.68 3.54 22.73
C SER A 65 -12.09 4.98 23.08
N GLY A 66 -11.15 5.93 23.03
CA GLY A 66 -11.41 7.36 23.23
C GLY A 66 -11.91 8.09 21.97
N ASP A 67 -11.85 7.45 20.80
CA ASP A 67 -12.25 8.07 19.54
C ASP A 67 -13.75 7.93 19.29
N SER A 68 -14.35 8.99 18.75
CA SER A 68 -15.75 8.95 18.32
C SER A 68 -15.90 8.27 16.96
N PRO A 69 -16.92 7.43 16.75
CA PRO A 69 -17.27 6.91 15.43
C PRO A 69 -17.54 7.98 14.36
N ARG A 70 -17.82 9.23 14.77
CA ARG A 70 -18.01 10.35 13.83
C ARG A 70 -16.71 10.84 13.18
N ASN A 71 -15.57 10.56 13.82
CA ASN A 71 -14.25 10.99 13.34
C ASN A 71 -13.39 9.80 12.90
N SER A 72 -13.98 8.60 12.81
CA SER A 72 -13.30 7.40 12.34
C SER A 72 -13.77 6.99 10.95
N LEU A 73 -12.87 6.39 10.20
CA LEU A 73 -13.11 5.87 8.86
C LEU A 73 -12.60 4.44 8.80
N ARG A 74 -13.34 3.53 8.17
CA ARG A 74 -12.80 2.21 7.84
C ARG A 74 -11.96 2.29 6.58
N ILE A 75 -10.78 1.67 6.59
CA ILE A 75 -9.91 1.53 5.43
C ILE A 75 -9.51 0.08 5.21
N TRP A 76 -9.02 -0.23 4.02
CA TRP A 76 -8.22 -1.44 3.80
C TRP A 76 -6.79 -1.18 4.27
N TYR A 77 -6.19 -2.13 4.98
CA TYR A 77 -4.81 -2.04 5.44
C TYR A 77 -4.08 -3.37 5.25
N LEU A 78 -2.93 -3.33 4.56
CA LEU A 78 -2.03 -4.47 4.45
C LEU A 78 -0.83 -4.32 5.40
N PRO A 79 -0.86 -4.97 6.58
CA PRO A 79 0.26 -4.94 7.51
C PRO A 79 1.48 -5.62 6.91
N TRP A 80 2.65 -5.29 7.45
CA TRP A 80 3.87 -5.96 7.02
C TRP A 80 3.86 -7.39 7.54
N LYS A 81 4.24 -8.34 6.69
CA LYS A 81 4.50 -9.71 7.12
C LYS A 81 5.96 -10.03 6.89
N ARG A 82 6.70 -10.25 7.98
CA ARG A 82 8.00 -10.92 7.89
C ARG A 82 7.77 -12.30 7.28
N TRP A 83 8.55 -12.64 6.25
CA TRP A 83 8.75 -14.06 5.96
C TRP A 83 9.38 -14.69 7.21
N ASP A 84 8.72 -15.72 7.71
CA ASP A 84 9.15 -16.49 8.87
C ASP A 84 9.59 -17.86 8.35
N GLU A 85 10.90 -18.12 8.36
CA GLU A 85 11.48 -19.40 7.94
C GLU A 85 11.07 -20.56 8.85
N VAL A 86 10.86 -20.29 10.15
CA VAL A 86 10.54 -21.30 11.16
C VAL A 86 9.09 -21.76 11.00
N ASN A 87 8.18 -20.81 10.78
CA ASN A 87 6.76 -21.09 10.63
C ASN A 87 6.30 -21.23 9.17
N GLN A 88 7.24 -21.17 8.22
CA GLN A 88 6.98 -21.12 6.77
C GLN A 88 5.88 -20.13 6.38
N MET A 89 5.79 -19.00 7.09
CA MET A 89 4.74 -18.04 6.82
C MET A 89 5.02 -17.33 5.50
N SER A 90 4.00 -17.29 4.64
CA SER A 90 4.12 -16.66 3.35
C SER A 90 4.46 -15.18 3.52
N GLY A 91 5.62 -14.76 3.03
CA GLY A 91 6.07 -13.37 2.90
C GLY A 91 5.25 -12.58 1.88
N VAL A 92 3.98 -12.94 1.69
CA VAL A 92 3.00 -12.28 0.85
C VAL A 92 1.75 -11.99 1.69
N SER A 93 1.27 -10.77 1.60
CA SER A 93 -0.01 -10.31 2.12
C SER A 93 -0.80 -9.71 0.97
N GLY A 94 -2.10 -9.96 0.90
CA GLY A 94 -2.90 -9.51 -0.23
C GLY A 94 -4.34 -9.18 0.16
N ALA A 95 -4.93 -8.27 -0.60
CA ALA A 95 -6.33 -7.89 -0.49
C ALA A 95 -6.95 -7.74 -1.89
N THR A 96 -8.23 -8.04 -2.00
CA THR A 96 -9.02 -7.73 -3.21
C THR A 96 -9.90 -6.53 -2.90
N LEU A 97 -9.54 -5.39 -3.47
CA LEU A 97 -10.25 -4.13 -3.33
C LEU A 97 -11.36 -4.09 -4.38
N ASP A 98 -12.59 -3.84 -3.94
CA ASP A 98 -13.77 -3.76 -4.80
C ASP A 98 -14.51 -2.42 -4.60
N ASN A 99 -15.71 -2.31 -5.17
CA ASN A 99 -16.53 -1.12 -5.09
C ASN A 99 -17.55 -1.14 -3.92
N LYS A 100 -17.53 -2.18 -3.07
CA LYS A 100 -18.45 -2.34 -1.94
C LYS A 100 -17.80 -2.13 -0.58
N GLY A 101 -16.47 -2.28 -0.48
CA GLY A 101 -15.73 -1.98 0.75
C GLY A 101 -15.25 -0.53 0.88
N PRO A 102 -14.35 -0.27 1.84
CA PRO A 102 -13.73 1.03 2.05
C PRO A 102 -13.19 1.68 0.77
N GLY A 103 -13.25 3.02 0.70
CA GLY A 103 -12.73 3.81 -0.42
C GLY A 103 -11.23 4.10 -0.33
N ILE A 104 -10.58 3.76 0.78
CA ILE A 104 -9.17 4.02 1.02
C ILE A 104 -8.45 2.70 1.32
N PHE A 105 -7.24 2.58 0.80
CA PHE A 105 -6.32 1.49 1.02
C PHE A 105 -4.96 2.03 1.47
N LEU A 106 -4.33 1.39 2.45
CA LEU A 106 -2.95 1.64 2.84
C LEU A 106 -2.14 0.34 2.95
N THR A 107 -0.84 0.45 2.74
CA THR A 107 0.14 -0.54 3.20
C THR A 107 0.85 -0.05 4.46
N SER A 108 1.40 -1.00 5.21
CA SER A 108 2.64 -0.80 5.99
C SER A 108 3.78 -0.22 5.15
N GLN A 109 4.83 0.28 5.80
CA GLN A 109 6.05 0.72 5.14
C GLN A 109 6.72 -0.46 4.44
N LEU A 110 6.85 -0.31 3.13
CA LEU A 110 7.54 -1.22 2.27
C LEU A 110 9.04 -0.86 2.29
N THR A 111 9.86 -1.74 2.88
CA THR A 111 11.33 -1.59 2.89
C THR A 111 11.96 -2.80 2.19
N GLY A 112 12.60 -2.60 1.04
CA GLY A 112 13.11 -3.71 0.21
C GLY A 112 12.02 -4.60 -0.39
N CYS A 113 10.74 -4.24 -0.21
CA CYS A 113 9.58 -5.04 -0.56
C CYS A 113 9.12 -4.79 -2.01
N ARG A 114 8.23 -5.66 -2.50
CA ARG A 114 7.52 -5.47 -3.77
C ARG A 114 6.04 -5.32 -3.48
N PHE A 115 5.44 -4.29 -4.08
CA PHE A 115 4.00 -4.13 -4.13
C PHE A 115 3.50 -4.35 -5.55
N THR A 116 2.41 -5.11 -5.70
CA THR A 116 1.82 -5.43 -7.00
C THR A 116 0.36 -5.04 -7.00
N ILE A 117 -0.06 -4.41 -8.09
CA ILE A 117 -1.45 -4.09 -8.39
C ILE A 117 -1.85 -4.89 -9.62
N GLN A 118 -2.93 -5.65 -9.49
CA GLN A 118 -3.53 -6.41 -10.57
C GLN A 118 -5.01 -6.04 -10.67
N TYR A 119 -5.35 -5.20 -11.64
CA TYR A 119 -6.75 -4.92 -11.95
C TYR A 119 -7.43 -6.17 -12.54
N HIS A 120 -8.68 -6.41 -12.17
CA HIS A 120 -9.47 -7.57 -12.64
C HIS A 120 -10.07 -7.30 -14.04
N SER A 121 -10.11 -6.05 -14.46
CA SER A 121 -10.74 -5.55 -15.68
C SER A 121 -10.13 -4.21 -16.10
N GLY A 122 -10.33 -3.81 -17.36
CA GLY A 122 -9.90 -2.51 -17.88
C GLY A 122 -10.63 -1.29 -17.29
N ASP A 123 -11.74 -1.50 -16.57
CA ASP A 123 -12.51 -0.42 -15.94
C ASP A 123 -11.91 0.07 -14.61
N MET A 124 -10.92 -0.66 -14.06
CA MET A 124 -10.18 -0.34 -12.84
C MET A 124 -11.03 -0.23 -11.57
N THR A 125 -12.24 -0.80 -11.56
CA THR A 125 -13.16 -0.75 -10.40
C THR A 125 -12.84 -1.79 -9.33
N LYS A 126 -12.07 -2.82 -9.69
CA LYS A 126 -11.64 -3.91 -8.83
C LYS A 126 -10.17 -4.26 -9.06
N ALA A 127 -9.41 -4.39 -7.97
CA ALA A 127 -7.99 -4.69 -8.02
C ALA A 127 -7.59 -5.68 -6.91
N THR A 128 -6.72 -6.63 -7.24
CA THR A 128 -5.97 -7.38 -6.23
C THR A 128 -4.64 -6.68 -6.02
N VAL A 129 -4.32 -6.42 -4.76
CA VAL A 129 -3.06 -5.83 -4.34
C VAL A 129 -2.28 -6.82 -3.51
N LEU A 130 -0.98 -6.89 -3.73
CA LEU A 130 -0.07 -7.77 -3.00
C LEU A 130 1.10 -6.97 -2.44
N HIS A 131 1.40 -7.19 -1.17
CA HIS A 131 2.63 -6.81 -0.52
C HIS A 131 3.49 -8.07 -0.34
N LEU A 132 4.59 -8.14 -1.09
CA LEU A 132 5.59 -9.20 -0.99
C LEU A 132 6.83 -8.69 -0.24
N ALA A 133 7.26 -9.43 0.78
CA ALA A 133 8.39 -9.12 1.62
C ALA A 133 9.70 -9.03 0.80
N GLY A 134 10.65 -8.25 1.30
CA GLY A 134 11.96 -8.07 0.66
C GLY A 134 12.98 -9.17 0.94
N ASN A 135 12.72 -10.02 1.95
CA ASN A 135 13.71 -10.95 2.48
C ASN A 135 13.82 -12.29 1.75
N TYR A 136 13.26 -12.42 0.55
CA TYR A 136 13.52 -13.56 -0.34
C TYR A 136 14.97 -13.62 -0.85
N GLY A 137 15.78 -12.59 -0.57
CA GLY A 137 17.18 -12.47 -0.98
C GLY A 137 17.36 -11.59 -2.21
N GLU A 138 18.52 -10.93 -2.28
CA GLU A 138 18.87 -9.97 -3.34
C GLU A 138 19.46 -10.64 -4.60
N ASN A 139 19.69 -11.94 -4.54
CA ASN A 139 20.27 -12.72 -5.64
C ASN A 139 19.20 -13.20 -6.65
N LEU A 140 19.66 -13.82 -7.75
CA LEU A 140 18.80 -14.38 -8.80
C LEU A 140 17.73 -15.34 -8.25
N LYS A 141 18.10 -16.21 -7.30
CA LYS A 141 17.18 -17.18 -6.69
C LYS A 141 16.06 -16.47 -5.92
N GLY A 142 16.40 -15.44 -5.15
CA GLY A 142 15.42 -14.63 -4.42
C GLY A 142 14.52 -13.80 -5.32
N ALA A 143 15.02 -13.35 -6.47
CA ALA A 143 14.19 -12.72 -7.49
C ALA A 143 13.17 -13.72 -8.08
N GLN A 144 13.62 -14.93 -8.45
CA GLN A 144 12.75 -15.98 -8.99
C GLN A 144 11.72 -16.47 -7.97
N ALA A 145 12.10 -16.63 -6.70
CA ALA A 145 11.19 -16.99 -5.62
C ALA A 145 10.06 -15.96 -5.47
N ARG A 146 10.38 -14.66 -5.52
CA ARG A 146 9.36 -13.59 -5.49
C ARG A 146 8.41 -13.65 -6.68
N GLU A 147 8.92 -13.86 -7.89
CA GLU A 147 8.08 -14.00 -9.09
C GLU A 147 7.13 -15.21 -8.99
N SER A 148 7.61 -16.33 -8.44
CA SER A 148 6.81 -17.55 -8.25
C SER A 148 5.67 -17.31 -7.26
N VAL A 149 5.99 -16.79 -6.07
CA VAL A 149 4.98 -16.49 -5.03
C VAL A 149 3.96 -15.46 -5.52
N GLU A 150 4.43 -14.42 -6.22
CA GLU A 150 3.56 -13.41 -6.82
C GLU A 150 2.60 -14.03 -7.84
N SER A 151 3.11 -14.92 -8.70
CA SER A 151 2.28 -15.56 -9.74
C SER A 151 1.26 -16.51 -9.12
N GLU A 152 1.67 -17.32 -8.14
CA GLU A 152 0.78 -18.21 -7.40
C GLU A 152 -0.36 -17.42 -6.73
N ALA A 153 -0.03 -16.33 -6.02
CA ALA A 153 -1.01 -15.47 -5.36
C ALA A 153 -1.97 -14.76 -6.34
N LEU A 154 -1.60 -14.61 -7.61
CA LEU A 154 -2.43 -13.99 -8.65
C LEU A 154 -3.14 -15.01 -9.56
N THR A 155 -2.96 -16.31 -9.37
CA THR A 155 -3.47 -17.37 -10.28
C THR A 155 -4.97 -17.26 -10.57
N ASN A 156 -5.76 -16.84 -9.57
CA ASN A 156 -7.22 -16.73 -9.67
C ASN A 156 -7.69 -15.32 -10.05
N VAL A 157 -6.78 -14.39 -10.32
CA VAL A 157 -7.15 -13.03 -10.71
C VAL A 157 -7.36 -12.98 -12.23
N PRO A 158 -8.51 -12.48 -12.73
CA PRO A 158 -8.81 -12.49 -14.15
C PRO A 158 -7.78 -11.78 -15.04
N THR A 159 -6.97 -12.62 -15.68
CA THR A 159 -6.59 -12.68 -17.09
C THR A 159 -6.70 -11.45 -18.04
N GLY A 160 -7.94 -11.00 -18.24
CA GLY A 160 -8.38 -10.36 -19.49
C GLY A 160 -8.35 -8.84 -19.43
N GLY A 161 -7.47 -8.19 -20.20
CA GLY A 161 -7.35 -6.73 -20.26
C GLY A 161 -6.50 -6.09 -19.16
N MET A 162 -5.59 -6.89 -18.57
CA MET A 162 -4.86 -6.59 -17.34
C MET A 162 -3.82 -5.46 -17.45
N LEU A 163 -4.04 -4.36 -16.72
CA LEU A 163 -2.96 -3.48 -16.29
C LEU A 163 -2.35 -4.04 -15.01
N ARG A 164 -1.30 -4.86 -15.15
CA ARG A 164 -0.46 -5.20 -13.99
C ARG A 164 0.54 -4.08 -13.76
N ARG A 165 0.62 -3.58 -12.53
CA ARG A 165 1.64 -2.61 -12.13
C ARG A 165 2.44 -3.13 -10.97
N ARG A 166 3.76 -2.96 -11.01
CA ARG A 166 4.66 -3.43 -9.96
C ARG A 166 5.50 -2.27 -9.46
N TYR A 167 5.55 -2.13 -8.14
CA TYR A 167 6.29 -1.13 -7.41
C TYR A 167 7.34 -1.84 -6.56
N SER A 168 8.62 -1.69 -6.90
CA SER A 168 9.71 -2.30 -6.13
C SER A 168 10.53 -1.23 -5.44
N ILE A 169 10.74 -1.39 -4.13
CA ILE A 169 11.49 -0.46 -3.29
C ILE A 169 12.79 -1.13 -2.86
N GLY A 170 13.86 -0.33 -2.82
CA GLY A 170 15.19 -0.81 -2.52
C GLY A 170 16.08 -0.78 -3.76
N ARG A 171 17.37 -0.66 -3.50
CA ARG A 171 18.42 -0.52 -4.51
C ARG A 171 18.60 -1.82 -5.28
N TYR A 172 17.71 -2.13 -6.22
CA TYR A 172 18.09 -3.05 -7.29
C TYR A 172 19.27 -2.41 -8.05
N SER A 173 20.31 -3.20 -8.30
CA SER A 173 21.44 -2.78 -9.14
C SER A 173 20.93 -2.01 -10.36
N LYS A 174 21.45 -0.79 -10.56
CA LYS A 174 21.12 0.11 -11.70
C LYS A 174 21.41 -0.51 -13.08
N ASN A 175 21.92 -1.74 -13.14
CA ASN A 175 22.15 -2.51 -14.35
C ASN A 175 21.40 -3.86 -14.32
N PRO A 176 20.17 -3.94 -14.86
CA PRO A 176 19.48 -5.20 -15.07
C PRO A 176 19.89 -5.84 -16.42
N LYS A 177 21.17 -5.74 -16.81
CA LYS A 177 21.64 -6.15 -18.15
C LYS A 177 21.49 -7.65 -18.47
N PHE A 178 21.08 -8.47 -17.51
CA PHE A 178 20.99 -9.92 -17.66
C PHE A 178 19.58 -10.50 -17.49
N PHE A 179 18.55 -9.66 -17.43
CA PHE A 179 17.20 -10.10 -17.08
C PHE A 179 16.18 -9.72 -18.16
N LYS A 180 15.94 -10.62 -19.13
CA LYS A 180 14.63 -10.68 -19.81
C LYS A 180 13.64 -11.30 -18.83
N LEU A 181 13.13 -10.49 -17.91
CA LEU A 181 11.97 -10.88 -17.09
C LEU A 181 10.70 -10.76 -17.95
N PRO A 182 9.69 -11.62 -17.74
CA PRO A 182 8.44 -11.57 -18.51
C PRO A 182 7.81 -10.18 -18.42
N VAL A 183 7.39 -9.65 -19.57
CA VAL A 183 6.95 -8.26 -19.80
C VAL A 183 5.50 -8.04 -19.31
N ASP A 184 5.09 -8.75 -18.27
CA ASP A 184 3.73 -8.66 -17.76
C ASP A 184 3.66 -7.53 -16.73
N GLY A 185 3.37 -6.33 -17.25
CA GLY A 185 3.05 -5.13 -16.50
C GLY A 185 4.11 -4.01 -16.55
N VAL A 186 3.70 -2.81 -16.16
CA VAL A 186 4.61 -1.68 -15.96
C VAL A 186 5.31 -1.87 -14.62
N ARG A 187 6.63 -1.94 -14.64
CA ARG A 187 7.46 -2.06 -13.43
C ARG A 187 8.18 -0.75 -13.18
N THR A 188 7.91 -0.16 -12.03
CA THR A 188 8.59 1.06 -11.59
C THR A 188 9.49 0.76 -10.39
N TYR A 189 10.75 1.20 -10.51
CA TYR A 189 11.77 1.06 -9.49
C TYR A 189 12.01 2.42 -8.85
N TYR A 190 12.20 2.44 -7.53
CA TYR A 190 12.38 3.68 -6.80
C TYR A 190 13.66 3.68 -5.97
N ASP A 191 14.19 4.89 -5.81
CA ASP A 191 15.48 5.23 -5.20
C ASP A 191 15.38 5.53 -3.69
N GLY A 192 14.16 5.64 -3.15
CA GLY A 192 13.91 5.74 -1.71
C GLY A 192 14.23 4.46 -0.92
N GLU A 193 14.51 4.61 0.38
CA GLU A 193 14.78 3.46 1.28
C GLU A 193 13.48 2.78 1.74
N LYS A 194 12.39 3.56 1.93
CA LYS A 194 11.06 3.08 2.35
C LYS A 194 9.95 3.80 1.59
N ALA A 195 8.78 3.19 1.46
CA ALA A 195 7.56 3.87 0.99
C ALA A 195 6.29 3.23 1.53
N THR A 196 5.21 3.99 1.56
CA THR A 196 3.85 3.48 1.81
C THR A 196 3.03 3.65 0.55
N VAL A 197 2.20 2.65 0.21
CA VAL A 197 1.27 2.75 -0.91
C VAL A 197 -0.12 3.11 -0.41
N LEU A 198 -0.69 4.17 -0.99
CA LEU A 198 -2.06 4.62 -0.79
C LEU A 198 -2.89 4.26 -2.02
N GLY A 199 -4.07 3.68 -1.81
CA GLY A 199 -5.11 3.53 -2.83
C GLY A 199 -6.31 4.40 -2.50
N VAL A 200 -6.83 5.14 -3.47
CA VAL A 200 -8.03 5.97 -3.34
C VAL A 200 -9.02 5.57 -4.41
N ARG A 201 -10.25 5.29 -4.01
CA ARG A 201 -11.37 5.04 -4.91
C ARG A 201 -12.04 6.37 -5.24
N GLY A 202 -11.94 6.78 -6.51
CA GLY A 202 -12.58 8.01 -6.98
C GLY A 202 -14.10 7.91 -6.99
N LYS A 203 -14.77 9.05 -7.18
CA LYS A 203 -16.24 9.13 -7.37
C LYS A 203 -16.74 8.35 -8.58
N ASP A 204 -15.86 8.11 -9.56
CA ASP A 204 -16.10 7.23 -10.72
C ASP A 204 -16.03 5.74 -10.38
N GLY A 205 -15.79 5.39 -9.11
CA GLY A 205 -15.69 4.02 -8.61
C GLY A 205 -14.36 3.34 -8.92
N LYS A 206 -13.39 4.05 -9.51
CA LYS A 206 -12.12 3.47 -9.97
C LYS A 206 -11.02 3.65 -8.93
N TRP A 207 -10.16 2.64 -8.82
CA TRP A 207 -9.00 2.67 -7.93
C TRP A 207 -7.81 3.36 -8.58
N LYS A 208 -7.26 4.36 -7.89
CA LYS A 208 -5.98 5.00 -8.20
C LYS A 208 -5.00 4.72 -7.07
N PHE A 209 -3.75 4.45 -7.41
CA PHE A 209 -2.72 4.15 -6.42
C PHE A 209 -1.58 5.17 -6.49
N PHE A 210 -1.02 5.45 -5.33
CA PHE A 210 0.06 6.42 -5.12
C PHE A 210 1.08 5.80 -4.17
N ALA A 211 2.35 6.11 -4.36
CA ALA A 211 3.37 5.79 -3.38
C ALA A 211 3.90 7.06 -2.73
N GLN A 212 3.93 7.08 -1.40
CA GLN A 212 4.56 8.11 -0.59
C GLN A 212 5.93 7.60 -0.12
N GLN A 213 7.00 8.27 -0.52
CA GLN A 213 8.38 7.84 -0.19
C GLN A 213 8.94 8.61 1.00
N TYR A 214 9.76 7.91 1.79
CA TYR A 214 10.41 8.44 2.98
C TYR A 214 11.93 8.36 2.83
N ASP A 215 12.64 9.35 3.40
CA ASP A 215 14.09 9.32 3.52
C ASP A 215 14.55 8.48 4.73
N ARG A 216 15.88 8.41 4.93
CA ARG A 216 16.52 7.62 5.99
C ARG A 216 16.16 8.08 7.42
N ASN A 217 15.65 9.30 7.59
CA ASN A 217 15.31 9.90 8.89
C ASN A 217 13.79 9.97 9.13
N ASP A 218 13.00 9.18 8.38
CA ASP A 218 11.53 9.21 8.38
C ASP A 218 10.95 10.61 8.05
N ALA A 219 11.75 11.48 7.41
CA ALA A 219 11.26 12.75 6.92
C ALA A 219 10.53 12.52 5.59
N PHE A 220 9.32 13.05 5.51
CA PHE A 220 8.57 13.08 4.27
C PHE A 220 9.29 13.95 3.23
N MET A 221 9.53 13.39 2.04
CA MET A 221 10.07 14.15 0.91
C MET A 221 8.91 14.76 0.11
N LYS A 222 8.75 16.09 0.20
CA LYS A 222 7.62 16.88 -0.31
C LYS A 222 7.32 16.73 -1.81
N ASP A 223 8.24 16.14 -2.59
CA ASP A 223 8.12 15.94 -4.05
C ASP A 223 8.08 14.47 -4.49
N GLN A 224 7.88 13.51 -3.57
CA GLN A 224 8.02 12.08 -3.87
C GLN A 224 6.71 11.28 -3.84
N VAL A 225 5.53 11.92 -3.77
CA VAL A 225 4.27 11.21 -4.05
C VAL A 225 4.20 10.91 -5.54
N LYS A 226 4.15 9.63 -5.90
CA LYS A 226 4.14 9.18 -7.30
C LYS A 226 2.90 8.39 -7.63
N VAL A 227 2.25 8.72 -8.74
CA VAL A 227 1.13 7.96 -9.30
C VAL A 227 1.67 6.60 -9.76
N LEU A 228 1.01 5.52 -9.34
CA LEU A 228 1.39 4.16 -9.68
C LEU A 228 0.67 3.63 -10.89
#